data_AF-A0A0A9DNI7-F1
#
_entry.id   AF-A0A0A9DNI7-F1
#
_cell.length_a   1.000
_cell.length_b   1.000
_cell.length_c   1.000
_cell.angle_alpha   90.00
_cell.angle_beta   90.00
_cell.angle_gamma   90.00
#
_symmetry.space_group_name_H-M   'P 1'
#
loop_
_entity.id
_entity.type
_entity.pdbx_description
1 polymer ?
#
loop_
_entity_poly.entity_id
_entity_poly.type
_entity_poly.pdbx_seq_one_letter_code
_entity_poly.pdbx_strand_id
1 'polypeptide(L)'
;MHWCYHAALRRVIHECTGTLYPIPSDMEKGDYGLVKLEKAASLFDIIDNISDPLKVTVSEHPLHMEQLGQMFGFLLYMSEYQGKGPYNILSIPKVHDRAQVFVSCSLDGVRNPIYAGVIERWSSKTLEIPNLRCSSTTSLYILVENMGRVNYGPYIFDRKF
;
A
#
# COMPACT_ATOMS: atom_id res chain seq x y z
N MET A 1 3.60 -31.36 12.14
CA MET A 1 4.96 -30.85 12.45
C MET A 1 5.05 -30.08 13.78
N HIS A 2 4.02 -29.35 14.23
CA HIS A 2 4.08 -28.51 15.45
C HIS A 2 4.23 -29.29 16.78
N TRP A 3 3.60 -30.46 16.90
CA TRP A 3 3.63 -31.28 18.13
C TRP A 3 5.02 -31.80 18.51
N CYS A 4 5.85 -32.15 17.52
CA CYS A 4 7.18 -32.71 17.78
C CYS A 4 8.16 -31.68 18.34
N TYR A 5 8.08 -30.42 17.88
CA TYR A 5 8.95 -29.34 18.35
C TYR A 5 8.65 -28.94 19.80
N HIS A 6 7.36 -28.83 20.14
CA HIS A 6 6.92 -28.49 21.48
C HIS A 6 7.28 -29.56 22.52
N ALA A 7 7.10 -30.83 22.16
CA ALA A 7 7.50 -31.96 23.01
C ALA A 7 9.02 -31.99 23.24
N ALA A 8 9.82 -31.74 22.19
CA ALA A 8 11.28 -31.72 22.29
C ALA A 8 11.79 -30.59 23.19
N LEU A 9 11.26 -29.36 23.04
CA LEU A 9 11.64 -28.24 23.89
C LEU A 9 11.23 -28.44 25.35
N ARG A 10 10.00 -28.93 25.59
CA ARG A 10 9.55 -29.22 26.96
C ARG A 10 10.39 -30.28 27.63
N ARG A 11 10.83 -31.29 26.89
CA ARG A 11 11.74 -32.32 27.41
C ARG A 11 13.05 -31.68 27.91
N VAL A 12 13.69 -30.85 27.09
CA VAL A 12 14.96 -30.18 27.47
C VAL A 12 14.74 -29.23 28.65
N ILE A 13 13.67 -28.43 28.64
CA ILE A 13 13.35 -27.53 29.77
C ILE A 13 13.15 -28.34 31.05
N HIS A 14 12.47 -29.48 30.97
CA HIS A 14 12.27 -30.36 32.12
C HIS A 14 13.58 -30.96 32.62
N GLU A 15 14.44 -31.43 31.72
CA GLU A 15 15.77 -31.95 32.07
C GLU A 15 16.61 -30.89 32.81
N CYS A 16 16.50 -29.61 32.44
CA CYS A 16 17.26 -28.53 33.07
C CYS A 16 16.63 -27.96 34.35
N THR A 17 15.30 -27.93 34.45
CA THR A 17 14.59 -27.18 35.51
C THR A 17 13.79 -28.06 36.46
N GLY A 18 13.60 -29.34 36.14
CA GLY A 18 12.80 -30.30 36.92
C GLY A 18 11.31 -30.01 36.98
N THR A 19 10.84 -28.89 36.43
CA THR A 19 9.46 -28.42 36.58
C THR A 19 8.84 -28.15 35.21
N LEU A 20 7.58 -28.54 35.04
CA LEU A 20 6.79 -28.25 33.85
C LEU A 20 5.40 -27.77 34.24
N TYR A 21 4.96 -26.69 33.62
CA TYR A 21 3.60 -26.17 33.76
C TYR A 21 2.64 -26.90 32.81
N PRO A 22 1.35 -27.05 33.18
CA PRO A 22 0.36 -27.62 32.29
C PRO A 22 0.21 -26.76 31.03
N ILE A 23 -0.03 -27.44 29.90
CA ILE A 23 -0.29 -26.78 28.62
C ILE A 23 -1.78 -26.46 28.60
N PRO A 24 -2.20 -25.22 28.30
CA PRO A 24 -3.61 -24.93 28.06
C PRO A 24 -4.16 -25.83 26.96
N SER A 25 -5.43 -26.21 27.05
CA SER A 25 -6.10 -26.91 25.95
C SER A 25 -6.14 -26.03 24.70
N ASP A 26 -6.10 -26.64 23.53
CA ASP A 26 -6.26 -25.93 22.27
C ASP A 26 -7.60 -25.18 22.24
N MET A 27 -7.59 -23.94 21.72
CA MET A 27 -8.84 -23.19 21.49
C MET A 27 -9.59 -23.82 20.32
N GLU A 28 -10.91 -23.97 20.49
CA GLU A 28 -11.79 -24.41 19.42
C GLU A 28 -11.75 -23.43 18.23
N LYS A 29 -11.74 -23.97 17.02
CA LYS A 29 -11.78 -23.20 15.78
C LYS A 29 -13.15 -23.39 15.12
N GLY A 30 -13.77 -22.30 14.70
CA GLY A 30 -15.02 -22.32 13.97
C GLY A 30 -14.81 -22.39 12.45
N ASP A 31 -15.67 -23.14 11.76
CA ASP A 31 -15.87 -23.04 10.32
C ASP A 31 -17.11 -22.18 10.05
N TYR A 32 -16.89 -20.91 9.74
CA TYR A 32 -17.95 -19.92 9.56
C TYR A 32 -18.63 -19.98 8.18
N GLY A 33 -18.14 -20.84 7.27
CA GLY A 33 -18.67 -20.96 5.92
C GLY A 33 -18.42 -19.73 5.03
N LEU A 34 -19.20 -19.62 3.95
CA LEU A 34 -19.01 -18.59 2.92
C LEU A 34 -19.71 -17.28 3.29
N VAL A 35 -18.95 -16.19 3.28
CA VAL A 35 -19.46 -14.82 3.41
C VAL A 35 -19.46 -14.15 2.04
N LYS A 36 -20.64 -13.74 1.56
CA LYS A 36 -20.76 -12.96 0.32
C LYS A 36 -20.47 -11.49 0.62
N LEU A 37 -19.59 -10.88 -0.18
CA LEU A 37 -19.24 -9.47 -0.08
C LEU A 37 -19.84 -8.71 -1.27
N GLU A 38 -20.41 -7.55 -0.99
CA GLU A 38 -20.88 -6.60 -2.00
C GLU A 38 -19.96 -5.38 -2.03
N LYS A 39 -19.78 -4.77 -3.21
CA LYS A 39 -18.95 -3.57 -3.33
C LYS A 39 -19.61 -2.42 -2.57
N ALA A 40 -18.96 -1.93 -1.53
CA ALA A 40 -19.46 -0.80 -0.74
C ALA A 40 -19.20 0.56 -1.41
N ALA A 41 -17.94 0.84 -1.78
CA ALA A 41 -17.56 2.12 -2.38
C ALA A 41 -16.24 2.01 -3.16
N SER A 42 -15.96 2.96 -4.06
CA SER A 42 -14.61 3.20 -4.57
C SER A 42 -13.81 4.03 -3.57
N LEU A 43 -12.50 3.79 -3.46
CA LEU A 43 -11.61 4.63 -2.66
C LEU A 43 -11.70 6.10 -3.07
N PHE A 44 -11.73 6.38 -4.38
CA PHE A 44 -11.73 7.74 -4.91
C PHE A 44 -13.04 8.50 -4.66
N ASP A 45 -14.14 7.79 -4.44
CA ASP A 45 -15.44 8.37 -4.10
C ASP A 45 -15.49 8.82 -2.64
N ILE A 46 -14.67 8.20 -1.78
CA ILE A 46 -14.68 8.43 -0.33
C ILE A 46 -13.40 9.07 0.20
N ILE A 47 -12.39 9.29 -0.64
CA ILE A 47 -11.06 9.73 -0.20
C ILE A 47 -11.13 11.05 0.56
N ASP A 48 -12.01 11.96 0.16
CA ASP A 48 -12.20 13.26 0.83
C ASP A 48 -12.87 13.11 2.21
N ASN A 49 -13.58 11.99 2.46
CA ASN A 49 -14.23 11.69 3.74
C ASN A 49 -13.32 10.92 4.71
N ILE A 50 -12.41 10.09 4.18
CA ILE A 50 -11.51 9.25 5.00
C ILE A 50 -10.13 9.88 5.20
N SER A 51 -9.80 10.90 4.41
CA SER A 51 -8.57 11.67 4.58
C SER A 51 -8.81 12.78 5.59
N ASP A 52 -7.85 12.99 6.48
CA ASP A 52 -7.82 14.17 7.34
C ASP A 52 -7.53 15.40 6.47
N PRO A 53 -8.45 16.37 6.33
CA PRO A 53 -8.25 17.56 5.50
C PRO A 53 -7.00 18.36 5.91
N LEU A 54 -6.60 18.29 7.19
CA LEU A 54 -5.41 18.95 7.70
C LEU A 54 -4.10 18.28 7.24
N LYS A 55 -4.17 17.03 6.76
CA LYS A 55 -3.02 16.28 6.24
C LYS A 55 -2.88 16.39 4.73
N VAL A 56 -3.86 16.98 4.03
CA VAL A 56 -3.73 17.30 2.61
C VAL A 56 -2.73 18.44 2.48
N THR A 57 -1.59 18.15 1.85
CA THR A 57 -0.49 19.12 1.67
C THR A 57 -0.20 19.30 0.19
N VAL A 58 -0.11 20.56 -0.24
CA VAL A 58 0.37 20.91 -1.58
C VAL A 58 1.87 21.17 -1.51
N SER A 59 2.63 20.55 -2.40
CA SER A 59 4.09 20.67 -2.45
C SER A 59 4.56 20.60 -3.90
N GLU A 60 5.61 21.35 -4.24
CA GLU A 60 6.25 21.30 -5.57
C GLU A 60 6.90 19.95 -5.85
N HIS A 61 7.34 19.26 -4.79
CA HIS A 61 7.95 17.95 -4.86
C HIS A 61 7.19 16.94 -4.00
N PRO A 62 7.05 15.69 -4.46
CA PRO A 62 6.43 14.65 -3.67
C PRO A 62 7.10 14.49 -2.29
N LEU A 63 6.28 14.47 -1.23
CA LEU A 63 6.74 14.35 0.17
C LEU A 63 6.67 12.91 0.64
N HIS A 64 7.60 12.48 1.48
CA HIS A 64 7.55 11.15 2.10
C HIS A 64 6.39 11.04 3.11
N MET A 65 5.88 9.82 3.32
CA MET A 65 4.80 9.56 4.29
C MET A 65 5.15 10.07 5.69
N GLU A 66 6.40 9.91 6.12
CA GLU A 66 6.86 10.37 7.43
C GLU A 66 6.83 11.89 7.58
N GLN A 67 7.04 12.64 6.49
CA GLN A 67 6.96 14.11 6.51
C GLN A 67 5.52 14.60 6.72
N LEU A 68 4.54 13.79 6.32
CA LEU A 68 3.12 14.04 6.51
C LEU A 68 2.59 13.45 7.84
N GLY A 69 3.48 12.89 8.67
CA GLY A 69 3.10 12.21 9.91
C GLY A 69 2.35 10.89 9.71
N GLN A 70 2.37 10.32 8.52
CA GLN A 70 1.73 9.05 8.19
C GLN A 70 2.74 7.91 8.29
N MET A 71 2.52 6.97 9.21
CA MET A 71 3.49 5.90 9.47
C MET A 71 3.18 4.59 8.75
N PHE A 72 1.92 4.32 8.38
CA PHE A 72 1.47 3.04 7.82
C PHE A 72 0.38 3.24 6.77
N GLY A 73 0.07 2.16 6.05
CA GLY A 73 -1.04 2.13 5.09
C GLY A 73 -0.70 2.83 3.78
N PHE A 74 -1.58 3.72 3.35
CA PHE A 74 -1.55 4.30 2.01
C PHE A 74 -1.32 5.82 2.03
N LEU A 75 -0.71 6.33 0.96
CA LEU A 75 -0.61 7.74 0.65
C LEU A 75 -0.98 7.97 -0.82
N LEU A 76 -1.87 8.92 -1.09
CA LEU A 76 -2.28 9.27 -2.44
C LEU A 76 -1.60 10.56 -2.88
N TYR A 77 -0.79 10.49 -3.94
CA TYR A 77 -0.30 11.68 -4.62
C TYR A 77 -1.21 12.01 -5.79
N MET A 78 -1.49 13.31 -5.95
CA MET A 78 -2.31 13.85 -7.01
C MET A 78 -1.56 14.97 -7.72
N SER A 79 -1.58 14.96 -9.04
CA SER A 79 -1.03 16.03 -9.87
C SER A 79 -1.79 16.13 -11.18
N GLU A 80 -1.59 17.21 -11.92
CA GLU A 80 -2.14 17.38 -13.27
C GLU A 80 -1.01 17.56 -14.28
N TYR A 81 -1.22 17.04 -15.48
CA TYR A 81 -0.28 17.21 -16.59
C TYR A 81 -1.00 17.35 -17.93
N GLN A 82 -0.32 17.96 -18.89
CA GLN A 82 -0.77 18.00 -20.28
C GLN A 82 0.00 16.95 -21.08
N GLY A 83 -0.71 15.90 -21.51
CA GLY A 83 -0.11 14.86 -22.33
C GLY A 83 0.33 15.39 -23.70
N LYS A 84 1.55 15.06 -24.12
CA LYS A 84 2.06 15.41 -25.45
C LYS A 84 2.18 14.14 -26.29
N GLY A 85 1.46 14.07 -27.41
CA GLY A 85 1.50 12.91 -28.31
C GLY A 85 0.57 11.76 -27.88
N PRO A 86 0.70 10.56 -28.50
CA PRO A 86 -0.24 9.46 -28.33
C PRO A 86 -0.15 8.76 -26.97
N TYR A 87 1.02 8.81 -26.32
CA TYR A 87 1.26 8.22 -24.99
C TYR A 87 2.28 9.07 -24.23
N ASN A 88 2.32 8.90 -22.91
CA ASN A 88 3.31 9.52 -22.02
C ASN A 88 4.02 8.42 -21.24
N ILE A 89 5.29 8.63 -20.88
CA ILE A 89 6.06 7.67 -20.09
C ILE A 89 6.15 8.19 -18.65
N LEU A 90 5.59 7.45 -17.70
CA LEU A 90 5.77 7.69 -16.27
C LEU A 90 6.94 6.85 -15.75
N SER A 91 7.89 7.51 -15.11
CA SER A 91 8.99 6.86 -14.39
C SER A 91 8.97 7.33 -12.94
N ILE A 92 8.97 6.39 -12.00
CA ILE A 92 9.19 6.67 -10.58
C ILE A 92 10.48 5.94 -10.18
N PRO A 93 11.63 6.65 -10.11
CA PRO A 93 12.93 6.01 -9.93
C PRO A 93 13.07 5.18 -8.64
N LYS A 94 12.35 5.55 -7.58
CA LYS A 94 12.39 4.89 -6.27
C LYS A 94 11.01 4.89 -5.62
N VAL A 95 10.24 3.84 -5.87
CA VAL A 95 8.97 3.59 -5.18
C VAL A 95 9.24 2.82 -3.89
N HIS A 96 8.65 3.26 -2.77
CA HIS A 96 8.77 2.63 -1.47
C HIS A 96 7.36 2.41 -0.87
N ASP A 97 6.65 1.32 -1.20
CA ASP A 97 7.15 0.12 -1.91
C ASP A 97 6.39 -0.25 -3.18
N ARG A 98 5.10 0.10 -3.26
CA ARG A 98 4.24 -0.22 -4.40
C ARG A 98 3.35 0.95 -4.74
N ALA A 99 3.39 1.38 -5.99
CA ALA A 99 2.65 2.52 -6.51
C ALA A 99 1.65 2.06 -7.57
N GLN A 100 0.36 2.18 -7.27
CA GLN A 100 -0.72 1.97 -8.25
C GLN A 100 -1.05 3.30 -8.92
N VAL A 101 -0.99 3.33 -10.24
CA VAL A 101 -1.14 4.53 -11.04
C VAL A 101 -2.49 4.55 -11.71
N PHE A 102 -3.19 5.68 -11.62
CA PHE A 102 -4.46 5.91 -12.27
C PHE A 102 -4.49 7.27 -12.95
N VAL A 103 -5.30 7.40 -13.99
CA VAL A 103 -5.49 8.65 -14.73
C VAL A 103 -6.95 8.91 -15.04
N SER A 104 -7.34 10.18 -15.05
CA SER A 104 -8.66 10.61 -15.54
C SER A 104 -8.54 11.93 -16.28
N CYS A 105 -9.52 12.26 -17.11
CA CYS A 105 -9.68 13.65 -17.55
C CYS A 105 -10.11 14.52 -16.37
N SER A 106 -9.51 15.72 -16.27
CA SER A 106 -9.94 16.70 -15.28
C SER A 106 -11.27 17.30 -15.75
N LEU A 107 -12.36 16.88 -15.10
CA LEU A 107 -13.74 17.29 -15.36
C LEU A 107 -14.39 17.63 -14.02
N ASP A 108 -14.73 18.90 -13.80
CA ASP A 108 -15.53 19.49 -12.71
C ASP A 108 -15.85 18.56 -11.51
N GLY A 109 -14.81 18.18 -10.75
CA GLY A 109 -14.95 17.43 -9.50
C GLY A 109 -15.26 15.93 -9.63
N VAL A 110 -15.43 15.38 -10.83
CA VAL A 110 -15.70 13.95 -11.03
C VAL A 110 -14.39 13.17 -11.16
N ARG A 111 -14.06 12.40 -10.11
CA ARG A 111 -12.91 11.47 -10.14
C ARG A 111 -13.36 10.11 -10.65
N ASN A 112 -13.19 9.87 -11.96
CA ASN A 112 -13.31 8.53 -12.56
C ASN A 112 -11.94 8.00 -13.03
N PRO A 113 -11.01 7.72 -12.10
CA PRO A 113 -9.68 7.25 -12.44
C PRO A 113 -9.71 5.87 -13.09
N ILE A 114 -9.01 5.75 -14.21
CA ILE A 114 -8.75 4.52 -14.92
C ILE A 114 -7.39 4.00 -14.49
N TYR A 115 -7.31 2.72 -14.15
CA TYR A 115 -6.06 2.08 -13.79
C TYR A 115 -5.10 2.05 -14.98
N ALA A 116 -3.90 2.60 -14.80
CA ALA A 116 -2.84 2.67 -15.81
C ALA A 116 -1.76 1.61 -15.59
N GLY A 117 -1.53 1.18 -14.34
CA GLY A 117 -0.52 0.17 -14.04
C GLY A 117 0.01 0.24 -12.62
N VAL A 118 1.04 -0.56 -12.35
CA VAL A 118 1.73 -0.62 -11.06
C VAL A 118 3.24 -0.50 -11.25
N ILE A 119 3.90 0.25 -10.37
CA ILE A 119 5.35 0.29 -10.24
C ILE A 119 5.71 -0.27 -8.86
N GLU A 120 6.62 -1.23 -8.81
CA GLU A 120 7.03 -1.91 -7.59
C GLU A 120 8.51 -1.68 -7.34
N ARG A 121 8.91 -1.62 -6.07
CA ARG A 121 10.29 -1.40 -5.64
C ARG A 121 11.29 -2.37 -6.27
N TRP A 122 10.89 -3.63 -6.48
CA TRP A 122 11.72 -4.68 -7.09
C TRP A 122 11.60 -4.75 -8.62
N SER A 123 10.69 -3.99 -9.22
CA SER A 123 10.45 -3.96 -10.67
C SER A 123 10.09 -2.54 -11.09
N SER A 124 11.05 -1.61 -10.89
CA SER A 124 10.96 -0.20 -11.25
C SER A 124 11.03 -0.01 -12.77
N LYS A 125 9.99 -0.49 -13.45
CA LYS A 125 9.75 -0.29 -14.88
C LYS A 125 9.00 1.03 -15.07
N THR A 126 9.24 1.66 -16.20
CA THR A 126 8.44 2.78 -16.66
C THR A 126 7.06 2.29 -17.08
N LEU A 127 6.03 3.12 -16.87
CA LEU A 127 4.68 2.86 -17.34
C LEU A 127 4.35 3.75 -18.53
N GLU A 128 3.84 3.15 -19.60
CA GLU A 128 3.22 3.88 -20.69
C GLU A 128 1.79 4.25 -20.29
N ILE A 129 1.55 5.54 -20.11
CA ILE A 129 0.23 6.08 -19.79
C ILE A 129 -0.46 6.46 -21.10
N PRO A 130 -1.63 5.87 -21.41
CA PRO A 130 -2.38 6.21 -22.62
C PRO A 130 -2.82 7.68 -22.58
N ASN A 131 -2.78 8.36 -23.73
CA ASN A 131 -3.41 9.67 -23.82
C ASN A 131 -4.93 9.49 -23.87
N LEU A 132 -5.61 9.94 -22.81
CA LEU A 132 -7.07 9.87 -22.68
C LEU A 132 -7.83 10.80 -23.64
N ARG A 133 -7.13 11.60 -24.47
CA ARG A 133 -7.70 12.63 -25.36
C ARG A 133 -8.65 13.58 -24.63
N CYS A 134 -8.27 13.98 -23.43
CA CYS A 134 -9.01 14.96 -22.66
C CYS A 134 -9.06 16.31 -23.41
N SER A 135 -10.20 16.99 -23.36
CA SER A 135 -10.31 18.38 -23.83
C SER A 135 -9.54 19.37 -22.94
N SER A 136 -9.18 18.93 -21.73
CA SER A 136 -8.51 19.67 -20.65
C SER A 136 -7.20 18.96 -20.22
N THR A 137 -6.73 19.25 -18.99
CA THR A 137 -5.62 18.54 -18.35
C THR A 137 -5.99 17.11 -17.97
N THR A 138 -4.97 16.26 -17.85
CA THR A 138 -5.12 14.90 -17.31
C THR A 138 -4.72 14.90 -15.84
N SER A 139 -5.59 14.39 -14.99
CA SER A 139 -5.28 14.15 -13.57
C SER A 139 -4.53 12.82 -13.42
N LEU A 140 -3.41 12.85 -12.71
CA LEU A 140 -2.59 11.70 -12.36
C LEU A 140 -2.75 11.40 -10.86
N TYR A 141 -3.08 10.16 -10.55
CA TYR A 141 -3.23 9.65 -9.20
C TYR A 141 -2.22 8.52 -8.99
N ILE A 142 -1.41 8.62 -7.94
CA ILE A 142 -0.45 7.59 -7.56
C ILE A 142 -0.75 7.18 -6.13
N LEU A 143 -1.38 6.01 -5.97
CA LEU A 143 -1.67 5.42 -4.67
C LEU A 143 -0.49 4.56 -4.25
N VAL A 144 0.25 5.04 -3.26
CA VAL A 144 1.40 4.33 -2.70
C VAL A 144 1.00 3.54 -1.47
N GLU A 145 1.46 2.30 -1.43
CA GLU A 145 1.34 1.37 -0.32
C GLU A 145 2.69 1.20 0.39
N ASN A 146 2.70 1.42 1.70
CA ASN A 146 3.79 1.03 2.58
C ASN A 146 3.61 -0.43 3.00
N MET A 147 4.44 -1.33 2.43
CA MET A 147 4.37 -2.77 2.68
C MET A 147 5.15 -3.23 3.93
N GLY A 148 5.58 -2.27 4.76
CA GLY A 148 6.38 -2.50 5.96
C GLY A 148 7.82 -2.01 5.80
N ARG A 149 8.36 -1.39 6.85
CA ARG A 149 9.75 -0.93 6.87
C ARG A 149 10.69 -2.11 7.05
N VAL A 150 11.85 -2.02 6.39
CA VAL A 150 12.97 -2.94 6.64
C VAL A 150 13.32 -2.93 8.13
N ASN A 151 13.41 -4.11 8.75
CA ASN A 151 13.66 -4.26 10.18
C ASN A 151 15.07 -4.79 10.52
N TYR A 152 15.93 -4.96 9.51
CA TYR A 152 17.29 -5.47 9.68
C TYR A 152 18.23 -5.01 8.56
N GLY A 153 19.52 -4.87 8.86
CA GLY A 153 20.57 -4.59 7.89
C GLY A 153 20.79 -3.08 7.60
N PRO A 154 21.67 -2.76 6.64
CA PRO A 154 22.13 -1.38 6.41
C PRO A 154 21.05 -0.44 5.84
N TYR A 155 19.93 -0.99 5.34
CA TYR A 155 18.84 -0.25 4.73
C TYR A 155 17.64 -0.02 5.68
N ILE A 156 17.87 -0.05 7.00
CA ILE A 156 16.83 0.17 8.03
C ILE A 156 16.22 1.59 7.98
N PHE A 157 16.97 2.56 7.44
CA PHE A 157 16.46 3.91 7.14
C PHE A 157 15.63 3.90 5.87
N ASP A 158 14.46 3.27 5.94
CA ASP A 158 13.57 2.97 4.82
C ASP A 158 12.35 3.90 4.81
N ARG A 159 12.56 5.16 4.38
CA ARG A 159 11.47 6.13 4.22
C ARG A 159 10.47 5.64 3.17
N LYS A 160 9.19 5.95 3.37
CA LYS A 160 8.11 5.44 2.51
C LYS A 160 7.61 6.53 1.57
N PHE A 161 7.58 6.17 0.29
CA PHE A 161 7.37 7.09 -0.82
C PHE A 161 6.45 6.51 -1.87
#